data_AF-A0A8J5FQK3-F1
#
_entry.id   AF-A0A8J5FQK3-F1
#
_cell.length_a   1.000
_cell.length_b   1.000
_cell.length_c   1.000
_cell.angle_alpha   90.00
_cell.angle_beta   90.00
_cell.angle_gamma   90.00
#
_symmetry.space_group_name_H-M   'P 1'
#
loop_
_entity.id
_entity.type
_entity.pdbx_description
1 polymer ?
#
loop_
_entity_poly.entity_id
_entity_poly.type
_entity_poly.pdbx_seq_one_letter_code
_entity_poly.pdbx_strand_id
1 'polypeptide(L)'
;MMEAATMRRSNCFVFPLILLLLLSVRRSVDGAGECGRVPVQQMAVQMAVCATAGQDATAQVSSGCCSAVQRIGQNPGCLCAVMLSDIAKSVGVKPEIAVTIPKRCKLANRPVGYNCGG
;
A
#
# COMPACT_ATOMS: atom_id res chain seq x y z
N MET A 1 -50.37 14.01 -1.82
CA MET A 1 -50.76 12.74 -2.47
C MET A 1 -50.56 12.92 -3.96
N MET A 2 -49.95 11.93 -4.63
CA MET A 2 -49.51 11.87 -6.05
C MET A 2 -48.46 12.93 -6.43
N GLU A 3 -47.31 12.60 -7.03
CA GLU A 3 -47.14 11.87 -8.28
C GLU A 3 -45.92 10.93 -8.23
N ALA A 4 -46.18 9.66 -7.89
CA ALA A 4 -45.23 8.57 -7.95
C ALA A 4 -45.42 7.78 -9.25
N ALA A 5 -45.20 8.36 -10.44
CA ALA A 5 -45.48 7.62 -11.69
C ALA A 5 -44.84 8.16 -12.98
N THR A 6 -43.54 8.53 -13.03
CA THR A 6 -42.91 8.82 -14.35
C THR A 6 -41.45 8.41 -14.54
N MET A 7 -40.78 7.85 -13.53
CA MET A 7 -39.39 7.39 -13.66
C MET A 7 -39.30 5.86 -13.65
N ARG A 8 -40.07 5.17 -14.50
CA ARG A 8 -40.38 3.73 -14.33
C ARG A 8 -40.20 2.84 -15.58
N ARG A 9 -39.30 3.19 -16.50
CA ARG A 9 -38.95 2.30 -17.64
C ARG A 9 -37.45 2.17 -17.94
N SER A 10 -36.69 3.25 -17.84
CA SER A 10 -35.24 3.22 -18.12
C SER A 10 -34.39 2.85 -16.89
N ASN A 11 -34.84 3.21 -15.68
CA ASN A 11 -34.04 3.06 -14.46
C ASN A 11 -34.04 1.64 -13.85
N CYS A 12 -34.94 0.74 -14.29
CA CYS A 12 -35.02 -0.64 -13.76
C CYS A 12 -33.86 -1.53 -14.23
N PHE A 13 -33.29 -1.26 -15.41
CA PHE A 13 -32.14 -2.01 -15.93
C PHE A 13 -30.81 -1.33 -15.61
N VAL A 14 -30.80 -0.01 -15.48
CA VAL A 14 -29.58 0.77 -15.24
C VAL A 14 -29.06 0.56 -13.82
N PHE A 15 -29.95 0.48 -12.82
CA PHE A 15 -29.57 0.25 -11.42
C PHE A 15 -28.91 -1.12 -11.18
N PRO A 16 -29.47 -2.27 -11.63
CA PRO A 16 -28.79 -3.56 -11.48
C PRO A 16 -27.53 -3.65 -12.35
N LEU A 17 -27.47 -2.98 -13.51
CA LEU A 17 -26.28 -2.95 -14.36
C LEU A 17 -25.12 -2.19 -13.69
N ILE A 18 -25.40 -1.04 -13.06
CA ILE A 18 -24.42 -0.27 -12.28
C ILE A 18 -23.96 -1.08 -11.06
N LEU A 19 -24.87 -1.75 -10.35
CA LEU A 19 -24.52 -2.60 -9.22
C LEU A 19 -23.62 -3.78 -9.66
N LEU A 20 -23.91 -4.40 -10.81
CA LEU A 20 -23.08 -5.45 -11.40
C LEU A 20 -21.70 -4.95 -11.80
N LEU A 21 -21.58 -3.75 -12.36
CA LEU A 21 -20.30 -3.11 -12.70
C LEU A 21 -19.46 -2.79 -11.46
N LEU A 22 -20.08 -2.36 -10.35
CA LEU A 22 -19.39 -2.13 -9.08
C LEU A 22 -18.93 -3.44 -8.41
N LEU A 23 -19.67 -4.54 -8.63
CA LEU A 23 -19.33 -5.86 -8.08
C LEU A 23 -18.29 -6.61 -8.92
N SER A 24 -18.29 -6.45 -10.24
CA SER A 24 -17.32 -7.11 -11.13
C SER A 24 -15.89 -6.56 -10.98
N VAL A 25 -15.73 -5.34 -10.45
CA VAL A 25 -14.44 -4.77 -10.05
C VAL A 25 -13.81 -5.47 -8.83
N ARG A 26 -14.57 -6.28 -8.06
CA ARG A 26 -14.06 -6.94 -6.84
C ARG A 26 -13.70 -8.41 -7.00
N ARG A 27 -13.15 -8.81 -8.15
CA ARG A 27 -12.48 -10.11 -8.27
C ARG A 27 -11.01 -9.94 -8.63
N SER A 28 -10.25 -9.41 -7.68
CA SER A 28 -8.83 -9.73 -7.58
C SER A 28 -8.74 -11.20 -7.21
N VAL A 29 -8.41 -12.06 -8.18
CA VAL A 29 -7.83 -13.37 -7.89
C VAL A 29 -6.48 -13.11 -7.25
N ASP A 30 -6.44 -13.12 -5.92
CA ASP A 30 -5.22 -12.98 -5.12
C ASP A 30 -4.37 -14.25 -5.34
N GLY A 31 -3.68 -14.31 -6.47
CA GLY A 31 -2.39 -14.99 -6.51
C GLY A 31 -1.51 -14.31 -5.47
N ALA A 32 -0.79 -15.09 -4.66
CA ALA A 32 0.08 -14.53 -3.64
C ALA A 32 1.04 -13.51 -4.28
N GLY A 33 0.80 -12.21 -4.06
CA GLY A 33 1.64 -11.15 -4.59
C GLY A 33 3.01 -11.14 -3.91
N GLU A 34 3.83 -10.12 -4.17
CA GLU A 34 5.17 -10.02 -3.59
C GLU A 34 5.19 -10.07 -2.05
N CYS A 35 4.07 -9.70 -1.40
CA CYS A 35 3.85 -9.77 0.05
C CYS A 35 3.07 -11.01 0.54
N GLY A 36 2.90 -12.02 -0.32
CA GLY A 36 2.22 -13.27 0.00
C GLY A 36 0.71 -13.10 0.12
N ARG A 37 0.17 -13.46 1.30
CA ARG A 37 -1.27 -13.38 1.61
C ARG A 37 -1.77 -11.97 1.96
N VAL A 38 -0.84 -11.04 2.21
CA VAL A 38 -1.18 -9.67 2.57
C VAL A 38 -1.02 -8.81 1.32
N PRO A 39 -2.06 -8.07 0.89
CA PRO A 39 -1.94 -7.18 -0.25
C PRO A 39 -0.95 -6.07 0.05
N VAL A 40 -0.15 -5.70 -0.96
CA VAL A 40 0.91 -4.68 -0.88
C VAL A 40 0.40 -3.38 -0.26
N GLN A 41 -0.82 -2.96 -0.62
CA GLN A 41 -1.42 -1.72 -0.11
C GLN A 41 -1.72 -1.80 1.41
N GLN A 42 -2.19 -2.93 1.92
CA GLN A 42 -2.35 -3.10 3.38
C GLN A 42 -1.00 -3.07 4.08
N MET A 43 0.02 -3.69 3.48
CA MET A 43 1.37 -3.65 4.03
C MET A 43 1.95 -2.22 4.03
N ALA A 44 1.67 -1.43 2.99
CA ALA A 44 2.06 -0.03 2.91
C ALA A 44 1.38 0.83 3.99
N VAL A 45 0.11 0.58 4.31
CA VAL A 45 -0.57 1.23 5.45
C VAL A 45 0.09 0.87 6.77
N GLN A 46 0.52 -0.39 6.97
CA GLN A 46 1.27 -0.78 8.17
C GLN A 46 2.63 -0.06 8.26
N MET A 47 3.23 0.29 7.12
CA MET A 47 4.45 1.09 7.05
C MET A 47 4.22 2.60 7.28
N ALA A 48 2.98 3.06 7.45
CA ALA A 48 2.71 4.49 7.71
C ALA A 48 3.42 5.01 8.97
N VAL A 49 3.71 4.15 9.95
CA VAL A 49 4.51 4.47 11.14
C VAL A 49 5.96 4.89 10.81
N CYS A 50 6.42 4.62 9.59
CA CYS A 50 7.72 5.01 9.05
C CYS A 50 7.65 6.20 8.10
N ALA A 51 6.48 6.77 7.81
CA ALA A 51 6.32 7.78 6.77
C ALA A 51 7.24 9.00 6.99
N THR A 52 7.27 9.54 8.21
CA THR A 52 8.14 10.68 8.57
C THR A 52 9.63 10.34 8.41
N ALA A 53 10.03 9.13 8.82
CA ALA A 53 11.39 8.64 8.66
C ALA A 53 11.77 8.41 7.19
N GLY A 54 10.80 8.12 6.32
CA GLY A 54 10.98 7.96 4.88
C GLY A 54 10.90 9.28 4.10
N GLN A 55 10.34 10.34 4.68
CA GLN A 55 10.29 11.69 4.10
C GLN A 55 11.55 12.49 4.43
N ASP A 56 12.07 12.33 5.66
CA ASP A 56 13.15 13.13 6.23
C ASP A 56 14.25 12.25 6.85
N ALA A 57 15.48 12.48 6.38
CA ALA A 57 16.68 11.78 6.83
C ALA A 57 17.01 12.04 8.30
N THR A 58 16.58 13.18 8.83
CA THR A 58 16.90 13.68 10.17
C THR A 58 15.80 13.37 11.19
N ALA A 59 14.62 12.95 10.74
CA ALA A 59 13.52 12.61 11.63
C ALA A 59 13.91 11.55 12.66
N GLN A 60 13.25 11.52 13.81
CA GLN A 60 13.45 10.41 14.74
C GLN A 60 12.70 9.18 14.24
N VAL A 61 13.35 8.00 14.30
CA VAL A 61 12.70 6.74 13.93
C VAL A 61 12.09 6.11 15.17
N SER A 62 10.79 5.80 15.12
CA SER A 62 10.11 5.11 16.22
C SER A 62 10.54 3.65 16.31
N SER A 63 10.48 3.07 17.51
CA SER A 63 10.72 1.63 17.71
C SER A 63 9.77 0.78 16.88
N GLY A 64 8.50 1.20 16.77
CA GLY A 64 7.49 0.57 15.92
C GLY A 64 7.91 0.54 14.45
N CYS A 65 8.45 1.65 13.93
CA CYS A 65 8.97 1.68 12.58
C CYS A 65 10.16 0.71 12.40
N CYS A 66 11.11 0.68 13.33
CA CYS A 66 12.24 -0.24 13.23
C CYS A 66 11.82 -1.72 13.24
N SER A 67 10.85 -2.09 14.08
CA SER A 67 10.28 -3.43 14.09
C SER A 67 9.57 -3.76 12.78
N ALA A 68 8.83 -2.81 12.22
CA ALA A 68 8.19 -2.95 10.90
C ALA A 68 9.22 -3.19 9.79
N VAL A 69 10.27 -2.36 9.74
CA VAL A 69 11.35 -2.45 8.76
C VAL A 69 12.14 -3.77 8.90
N GLN A 70 12.38 -4.22 10.13
CA GLN A 70 13.03 -5.50 10.37
C GLN A 70 12.22 -6.67 9.82
N ARG A 71 10.90 -6.64 9.96
CA ARG A 71 10.00 -7.71 9.47
C ARG A 71 9.93 -7.70 7.94
N ILE A 72 9.68 -6.54 7.32
CA ILE A 72 9.55 -6.46 5.86
C ILE A 72 10.90 -6.65 5.15
N GLY A 73 12.02 -6.29 5.78
CA GLY A 73 13.37 -6.48 5.25
C GLY A 73 13.77 -7.95 5.03
N GLN A 74 13.05 -8.90 5.65
CA GLN A 74 13.24 -10.34 5.40
C GLN A 74 12.66 -10.79 4.05
N ASN A 75 11.75 -10.01 3.46
CA ASN A 75 11.19 -10.24 2.14
C ASN A 75 11.50 -9.04 1.24
N PRO A 76 12.66 -9.03 0.56
CA PRO A 76 13.07 -7.93 -0.31
C PRO A 76 12.04 -7.65 -1.42
N GLY A 77 11.37 -8.68 -1.97
CA GLY A 77 10.33 -8.51 -2.99
C GLY A 77 9.15 -7.69 -2.47
N CYS A 78 8.60 -8.07 -1.31
CA CYS A 78 7.53 -7.32 -0.65
C CYS A 78 7.97 -5.89 -0.30
N LEU A 79 9.19 -5.72 0.18
CA LEU A 79 9.75 -4.41 0.49
C LEU A 79 9.77 -3.50 -0.75
N CYS A 80 10.19 -4.00 -1.91
CA CYS A 80 10.13 -3.23 -3.16
C CYS A 80 8.70 -2.86 -3.53
N ALA A 81 7.79 -3.83 -3.50
CA ALA A 81 6.40 -3.58 -3.87
C ALA A 81 5.77 -2.49 -2.97
N VAL A 82 6.08 -2.50 -1.68
CA VAL A 82 5.63 -1.47 -0.74
C VAL A 82 6.27 -0.12 -1.00
N MET A 83 7.58 -0.04 -1.26
CA MET A 83 8.23 1.22 -1.60
C MET A 83 7.73 1.83 -2.91
N LEU A 84 7.38 1.00 -3.89
CA LEU A 84 6.85 1.42 -5.18
C LEU A 84 5.32 1.61 -5.19
N SER A 85 4.64 1.34 -4.07
CA SER A 85 3.18 1.47 -3.94
C SER A 85 2.72 2.93 -4.03
N ASP A 86 1.48 3.11 -4.51
CA ASP A 86 0.86 4.44 -4.59
C ASP A 86 0.68 5.09 -3.22
N ILE A 87 0.53 4.30 -2.16
CA ILE A 87 0.46 4.82 -0.79
C ILE A 87 1.80 5.46 -0.41
N ALA A 88 2.92 4.76 -0.60
CA ALA A 88 4.24 5.31 -0.29
C ALA A 88 4.53 6.60 -1.08
N LYS A 89 4.15 6.62 -2.36
CA LYS A 89 4.28 7.81 -3.22
C LYS A 89 3.38 8.96 -2.77
N SER A 90 2.11 8.69 -2.46
CA SER A 90 1.12 9.72 -2.11
C SER A 90 1.42 10.39 -0.77
N VAL A 91 2.03 9.68 0.18
CA VAL A 91 2.51 10.29 1.42
C VAL A 91 3.90 10.92 1.28
N GLY A 92 4.49 10.97 0.09
CA GLY A 92 5.77 11.66 -0.16
C GLY A 92 7.00 10.97 0.45
N VAL A 93 6.95 9.65 0.67
CA VAL A 93 8.14 8.88 1.05
C VAL A 93 9.13 8.89 -0.10
N LYS A 94 10.38 9.26 0.19
CA LYS A 94 11.47 9.32 -0.78
C LYS A 94 12.29 8.03 -0.69
N PRO A 95 12.41 7.22 -1.74
CA PRO A 95 13.17 5.97 -1.70
C PRO A 95 14.61 6.18 -1.22
N GLU A 96 15.26 7.27 -1.65
CA GLU A 96 16.64 7.62 -1.32
C GLU A 96 16.83 7.88 0.18
N ILE A 97 15.78 8.37 0.84
CA ILE A 97 15.77 8.58 2.30
C ILE A 97 15.35 7.29 3.00
N ALA A 98 14.34 6.58 2.50
CA ALA A 98 13.80 5.37 3.10
C ALA A 98 14.84 4.24 3.19
N VAL A 99 15.74 4.10 2.21
CA VAL A 99 16.85 3.12 2.25
C VAL A 99 17.84 3.37 3.40
N THR A 100 17.82 4.56 4.01
CA THR A 100 18.65 4.88 5.19
C THR A 100 18.01 4.43 6.51
N ILE A 101 16.70 4.14 6.53
CA ILE A 101 15.98 3.75 7.75
C ILE A 101 16.58 2.50 8.41
N PRO A 102 16.91 1.41 7.68
CA PRO A 102 17.57 0.26 8.30
C PRO A 102 18.88 0.61 9.03
N LYS A 103 19.63 1.60 8.53
CA LYS A 103 20.86 2.11 9.19
C LYS A 103 20.53 2.84 10.48
N ARG A 104 19.53 3.74 10.44
CA ARG A 104 19.07 4.51 11.60
C ARG A 104 18.50 3.60 12.70
N CYS A 105 17.89 2.49 12.30
CA CYS A 105 17.42 1.42 13.18
C CYS A 105 18.50 0.45 13.65
N LYS A 106 19.76 0.57 13.20
CA LYS A 106 20.88 -0.32 13.55
C LYS A 106 20.57 -1.81 13.33
N LEU A 107 19.86 -2.14 12.25
CA LEU A 107 19.50 -3.53 11.95
C LEU A 107 20.74 -4.29 11.42
N ALA A 108 21.04 -5.45 12.01
CA ALA A 108 22.21 -6.26 11.64
C ALA A 108 22.14 -6.82 10.21
N ASN A 109 20.95 -7.24 9.77
CA ASN A 109 20.70 -7.75 8.41
C ASN A 109 20.18 -6.63 7.51
N ARG A 110 20.97 -5.56 7.34
CA ARG A 110 20.57 -4.46 6.46
C ARG A 110 20.66 -4.91 4.99
N PRO A 111 19.61 -4.79 4.18
CA PRO A 111 19.75 -4.91 2.73
C PRO A 111 20.63 -3.75 2.24
N VAL A 112 21.85 -4.06 1.79
CA VAL A 112 22.79 -3.07 1.23
C VAL A 112 22.71 -3.16 -0.29
N GLY A 113 22.46 -2.04 -0.97
CA GLY A 113 22.43 -1.99 -2.44
C GLY A 113 21.20 -2.61 -3.10
N TYR A 114 20.05 -2.62 -2.43
CA TYR A 114 18.82 -3.18 -2.98
C TYR A 114 18.16 -2.21 -3.97
N ASN A 115 18.10 -2.59 -5.25
CA ASN A 115 17.46 -1.82 -6.30
C ASN A 115 16.02 -2.32 -6.52
N CYS A 116 15.06 -1.41 -6.43
CA CYS A 116 13.66 -1.66 -6.75
C CYS A 116 13.33 -1.01 -8.09
N GLY A 117 12.80 -1.78 -9.05
CA GLY A 117 12.23 -1.22 -10.28
C GLY A 117 12.92 -1.59 -11.60
N GLY A 118 14.09 -2.24 -11.57
CA GLY A 118 14.82 -2.63 -12.79
C GLY A 118 15.59 -1.49 -13.43
#